data_AF-A0A1Q3WJB7-F1
#
_entry.id   AF-A0A1Q3WJB7-F1
#
_cell.length_a   1.000
_cell.length_b   1.000
_cell.length_c   1.000
_cell.angle_alpha   90.00
_cell.angle_beta   90.00
_cell.angle_gamma   90.00
#
_symmetry.space_group_name_H-M   'P 1'
#
loop_
_entity.id
_entity.type
_entity.pdbx_description
1 polymer ?
#
loop_
_entity_poly.entity_id
_entity_poly.type
_entity_poly.pdbx_seq_one_letter_code
_entity_poly.pdbx_strand_id
1 'polypeptide(L)'
;MHIIIFFIFTLQQSAGRTEFYSMHFGNTCSLAVMHLDMINFFKKLFSNKSLDKDILLKFELDDGKMYEEKIKFDNFEERVSELQKQFHQPKALSEISFIYCLVGNIVEERFDKNLNKAVLGTKHFSPGTKVYCYPPMWGDGYENIKVIGRHRKSTRLITMVIPSDRVTNWRLKTVYNPFVIKEMTNNFGWTDKESDKERINEMLQWLAKR
;
A
#
# COMPACT_ATOMS: atom_id res chain seq x y z
N MET A 1 -0.17 -1.06 -14.29
CA MET A 1 -1.33 -0.47 -13.58
C MET A 1 -0.95 -0.06 -12.17
N HIS A 2 0.18 0.61 -11.99
CA HIS A 2 0.33 1.60 -10.93
C HIS A 2 -0.05 2.92 -11.56
N ILE A 3 -1.18 3.45 -11.13
CA ILE A 3 -1.49 4.83 -11.47
C ILE A 3 -0.71 5.62 -10.43
N ILE A 4 0.31 6.35 -10.86
CA ILE A 4 0.99 7.28 -9.97
C ILE A 4 0.09 8.49 -9.91
N ILE A 5 -0.82 8.47 -8.93
CA ILE A 5 -1.80 9.53 -8.78
C ILE A 5 -1.17 10.66 -7.98
N PHE A 6 -0.53 11.56 -8.71
CA PHE A 6 -0.36 12.89 -8.19
C PHE A 6 -1.77 13.50 -8.07
N PHE A 7 -2.08 14.12 -6.92
CA PHE A 7 -3.26 14.95 -6.81
C PHE A 7 -2.78 16.39 -6.64
N ILE A 8 -2.67 17.10 -7.76
CA ILE A 8 -2.36 18.53 -7.72
C ILE A 8 -3.68 19.30 -7.66
N PHE A 9 -4.21 19.52 -6.45
CA PHE A 9 -5.42 20.33 -6.28
C PHE A 9 -5.11 21.80 -6.57
N THR A 10 -5.70 22.33 -7.63
CA THR A 10 -5.69 23.76 -7.90
C THR A 10 -7.06 24.32 -7.54
N LEU A 11 -7.14 25.13 -6.48
CA LEU A 11 -8.37 25.79 -6.05
C LEU A 11 -8.41 27.21 -6.59
N GLN A 12 -9.28 27.45 -7.55
CA GLN A 12 -9.55 28.80 -8.06
C GLN A 12 -10.79 29.35 -7.34
N GLN A 13 -10.61 30.31 -6.42
CA GLN A 13 -11.75 31.04 -5.83
C GLN A 13 -12.22 32.14 -6.79
N SER A 14 -13.53 32.41 -6.82
CA SER A 14 -14.19 33.38 -7.72
C SER A 14 -13.84 34.86 -7.47
N ALA A 15 -12.86 35.16 -6.60
CA ALA A 15 -12.47 36.51 -6.19
C ALA A 15 -11.00 36.86 -6.50
N GLY A 16 -10.39 36.23 -7.51
CA GLY A 16 -9.07 36.62 -8.02
C GLY A 16 -7.87 36.17 -7.15
N ARG A 17 -8.08 35.33 -6.14
CA ARG A 17 -7.00 34.60 -5.44
C ARG A 17 -7.05 33.12 -5.81
N THR A 18 -6.07 32.68 -6.57
CA THR A 18 -5.78 31.25 -6.78
C THR A 18 -4.96 30.79 -5.58
N GLU A 19 -5.51 29.89 -4.77
CA GLU A 19 -4.75 29.23 -3.71
C GLU A 19 -4.32 27.85 -4.23
N PHE A 20 -3.03 27.60 -4.25
CA PHE A 20 -2.46 26.32 -4.69
C PHE A 20 -2.31 25.41 -3.48
N TYR A 21 -3.00 24.26 -3.49
CA TYR A 21 -2.83 23.21 -2.50
C TYR A 21 -2.37 21.94 -3.22
N SER A 22 -1.06 21.77 -3.42
CA SER A 22 -0.55 20.50 -3.93
C SER A 22 -0.53 19.47 -2.79
N MET A 23 -1.20 18.33 -2.99
CA MET A 23 -1.13 17.21 -2.05
C MET A 23 -0.43 16.05 -2.76
N HIS A 24 0.86 15.91 -2.47
CA HIS A 24 1.66 14.81 -2.99
C HIS A 24 1.35 13.55 -2.19
N PHE A 25 0.48 12.70 -2.72
CA PHE A 25 0.44 11.32 -2.28
C PHE A 25 1.65 10.63 -2.91
N GLY A 26 2.57 10.15 -2.08
CA GLY A 26 3.70 9.35 -2.57
C GLY A 26 3.22 8.13 -3.33
N ASN A 27 4.16 7.40 -3.95
CA ASN A 27 4.00 6.21 -4.81
C ASN A 27 3.25 5.00 -4.18
N THR A 28 2.47 5.23 -3.13
CA THR A 28 1.72 4.29 -2.29
C THR A 28 0.22 4.30 -2.56
N CYS A 29 -0.35 5.35 -3.13
CA CYS A 29 -1.79 5.39 -3.39
C CYS A 29 -2.09 4.79 -4.76
N SER A 30 -2.44 3.50 -4.81
CA SER A 30 -3.24 3.02 -5.94
C SER A 30 -4.57 3.78 -5.95
N LEU A 31 -5.21 3.92 -7.10
CA LEU A 31 -6.52 4.58 -7.21
C LEU A 31 -7.53 3.92 -6.26
N ALA A 32 -7.35 2.63 -5.93
CA ALA A 32 -8.16 1.89 -4.96
C ALA A 32 -7.92 2.24 -3.47
N VAL A 33 -6.80 2.90 -3.12
CA VAL A 33 -6.48 3.41 -1.76
C VAL A 33 -7.01 4.82 -1.54
N MET A 34 -7.65 5.43 -2.55
CA MET A 34 -8.53 6.57 -2.32
C MET A 34 -9.80 6.12 -1.59
N HIS A 35 -9.63 5.80 -0.31
CA HIS A 35 -10.68 5.40 0.60
C HIS A 35 -11.53 6.62 0.99
N LEU A 36 -12.70 6.33 1.57
CA LEU A 36 -13.60 7.30 2.21
C LEU A 36 -12.89 8.33 3.08
N ASP A 37 -11.72 8.01 3.67
CA ASP A 37 -10.98 8.91 4.55
C ASP A 37 -10.43 10.14 3.84
N MET A 38 -9.94 9.99 2.61
CA MET A 38 -9.46 11.12 1.81
C MET A 38 -10.62 11.98 1.34
N ILE A 39 -11.71 11.33 0.92
CA ILE A 39 -12.98 11.99 0.56
C ILE A 39 -13.55 12.75 1.75
N ASN A 40 -13.59 12.14 2.93
CA ASN A 40 -14.06 12.75 4.18
C ASN A 40 -13.15 13.89 4.64
N PHE A 41 -11.84 13.73 4.47
CA PHE A 41 -10.86 14.79 4.70
C PHE A 41 -11.10 15.99 3.78
N PHE A 42 -11.35 15.76 2.49
CA PHE A 42 -11.72 16.82 1.55
C PHE A 42 -13.07 17.45 1.88
N LYS A 43 -14.11 16.66 2.16
CA LYS A 43 -15.40 17.17 2.63
C LYS A 43 -15.22 18.05 3.87
N LYS A 44 -14.38 17.65 4.83
CA LYS A 44 -14.09 18.43 6.04
C LYS A 44 -13.30 19.70 5.76
N LEU A 45 -12.28 19.65 4.90
CA LEU A 45 -11.50 20.82 4.46
C LEU A 45 -12.36 21.85 3.72
N PHE A 46 -13.31 21.38 2.91
CA PHE A 46 -14.13 22.23 2.06
C PHE A 46 -15.53 22.54 2.62
N SER A 47 -15.91 21.93 3.76
CA SER A 47 -17.20 22.09 4.43
C SER A 47 -17.58 23.54 4.76
N ASN A 48 -16.62 24.47 4.79
CA ASN A 48 -16.84 25.84 5.26
C ASN A 48 -17.12 26.89 4.18
N LYS A 49 -17.09 26.56 2.88
CA LYS A 49 -17.39 27.54 1.81
C LYS A 49 -18.06 26.86 0.62
N SER A 50 -19.13 27.50 0.12
CA SER A 50 -19.89 27.18 -1.10
C SER A 50 -19.08 26.35 -2.12
N LEU A 51 -19.64 25.19 -2.47
CA LEU A 51 -19.00 24.09 -3.20
C LEU A 51 -18.81 24.31 -4.71
N ASP A 52 -18.98 25.53 -5.22
CA ASP A 52 -18.70 25.84 -6.63
C ASP A 52 -17.18 26.01 -6.87
N LYS A 53 -16.45 24.94 -6.59
CA LYS A 53 -14.99 24.86 -6.69
C LYS A 53 -14.62 23.80 -7.71
N ASP A 54 -13.78 24.21 -8.64
CA ASP A 54 -13.19 23.29 -9.60
C ASP A 54 -11.96 22.62 -8.96
N ILE A 55 -11.80 21.33 -9.23
CA ILE A 55 -10.64 20.52 -8.89
C ILE A 55 -9.93 20.16 -10.19
N LEU A 56 -8.60 20.29 -10.19
CA LEU A 56 -7.76 19.77 -11.26
C LEU A 56 -7.18 18.42 -10.81
N LEU A 57 -7.52 17.35 -11.53
CA LEU A 57 -6.90 16.04 -11.37
C LEU A 57 -5.70 15.94 -12.31
N LYS A 58 -4.54 15.53 -11.80
CA LYS A 58 -3.29 15.43 -12.59
C LYS A 58 -2.45 14.24 -12.19
N PHE A 59 -2.44 13.17 -12.98
CA PHE A 59 -1.66 11.98 -12.64
C PHE A 59 -0.93 11.37 -13.83
N GLU A 60 0.14 10.63 -13.55
CA GLU A 60 0.93 9.94 -14.57
C GLU A 60 0.45 8.49 -14.69
N LEU A 61 0.22 8.06 -15.93
CA LEU A 61 -0.12 6.69 -16.29
C LEU A 61 1.16 5.84 -16.44
N ASP A 62 1.04 4.52 -16.37
CA ASP A 62 2.22 3.62 -16.48
C ASP A 62 2.99 3.75 -17.81
N ASP A 63 2.34 4.25 -18.86
CA ASP A 63 2.97 4.49 -20.17
C ASP A 63 3.69 5.86 -20.25
N GLY A 64 3.83 6.55 -19.11
CA GLY A 64 4.44 7.88 -19.00
C GLY A 64 3.53 9.01 -19.49
N LYS A 65 2.27 8.72 -19.88
CA LYS A 65 1.34 9.77 -20.28
C LYS A 65 0.76 10.48 -19.07
N MET A 66 0.70 11.80 -19.15
CA MET A 66 0.01 12.62 -18.16
C MET A 66 -1.49 12.66 -18.45
N TYR A 67 -2.28 12.32 -17.44
CA TYR A 67 -3.71 12.55 -17.38
C TYR A 67 -3.98 13.88 -16.65
N GLU A 68 -4.75 14.76 -17.28
CA GLU A 68 -5.20 16.03 -16.68
C GLU A 68 -6.69 16.23 -16.96
N GLU A 69 -7.48 16.48 -15.92
CA GLU A 69 -8.91 16.76 -16.05
C GLU A 69 -9.39 17.74 -14.99
N LYS A 70 -10.20 18.72 -15.41
CA LYS A 70 -10.85 19.67 -14.51
C LYS A 70 -12.27 19.21 -14.22
N ILE A 71 -12.60 19.04 -12.93
CA ILE A 71 -13.88 18.48 -12.48
C ILE A 71 -14.49 19.36 -11.38
N LYS A 72 -15.81 19.27 -11.19
CA LYS A 72 -16.48 19.91 -10.05
C LYS A 72 -16.32 19.06 -8.80
N PHE A 73 -16.18 19.69 -7.63
CA PHE A 73 -16.04 18.98 -6.35
C PHE A 73 -17.20 18.01 -6.10
N ASP A 74 -18.43 18.41 -6.40
CA ASP A 74 -19.62 17.57 -6.19
C ASP A 74 -19.57 16.26 -6.99
N ASN A 75 -18.86 16.26 -8.12
CA ASN A 75 -18.68 15.08 -8.99
C ASN A 75 -17.38 14.31 -8.69
N PHE A 76 -16.62 14.69 -7.64
CA PHE A 76 -15.31 14.12 -7.36
C PHE A 76 -15.35 12.61 -7.10
N GLU A 77 -16.26 12.16 -6.24
CA GLU A 77 -16.35 10.74 -5.87
C GLU A 77 -16.72 9.85 -7.05
N GLU A 78 -17.74 10.25 -7.81
CA GLU A 78 -18.21 9.52 -8.99
C GLU A 78 -17.10 9.47 -10.04
N ARG A 79 -16.46 10.61 -10.32
CA ARG A 79 -15.39 10.65 -11.32
C ARG A 79 -14.17 9.84 -10.90
N VAL A 80 -13.78 9.90 -9.64
CA VAL A 80 -12.72 9.02 -9.11
C VAL A 80 -13.07 7.55 -9.34
N SER A 81 -14.31 7.13 -9.04
CA SER A 81 -14.77 5.75 -9.27
C SER A 81 -14.74 5.35 -10.75
N GLU A 82 -15.11 6.24 -11.66
CA GLU A 82 -14.98 6.01 -13.10
C GLU A 82 -13.54 5.87 -13.55
N LEU A 83 -12.65 6.76 -13.09
CA LEU A 83 -11.22 6.68 -13.37
C LEU A 83 -10.62 5.39 -12.82
N GLN A 84 -11.08 4.92 -11.65
CA GLN A 84 -10.70 3.61 -11.11
C GLN A 84 -11.09 2.51 -12.09
N LYS A 85 -12.31 2.50 -12.62
CA LYS A 85 -12.77 1.46 -13.56
C LYS A 85 -12.08 1.56 -14.93
N GLN A 86 -11.90 2.78 -15.42
CA GLN A 86 -11.33 3.06 -16.73
C GLN A 86 -9.87 2.64 -16.80
N PHE A 87 -9.10 3.03 -15.78
CA PHE A 87 -7.68 2.76 -15.76
C PHE A 87 -7.39 1.44 -15.03
N HIS A 88 -8.03 1.16 -13.89
CA HIS A 88 -7.82 -0.09 -13.13
C HIS A 88 -8.82 -1.18 -13.52
N GLN A 89 -8.42 -2.07 -14.44
CA GLN A 89 -9.02 -3.40 -14.51
C GLN A 89 -8.20 -4.35 -13.61
N PRO A 90 -8.67 -4.69 -12.39
CA PRO A 90 -7.99 -5.69 -11.60
C PRO A 90 -8.01 -7.01 -12.38
N LYS A 91 -6.82 -7.53 -12.67
CA LYS A 91 -6.64 -8.86 -13.25
C LYS A 91 -7.43 -9.86 -12.41
N ALA A 92 -8.26 -10.69 -13.05
CA ALA A 92 -9.08 -11.65 -12.30
C ALA A 92 -8.15 -12.57 -11.50
N LEU A 93 -8.53 -12.96 -10.29
CA LEU A 93 -7.67 -13.78 -9.43
C LEU A 93 -7.22 -15.08 -10.12
N SER A 94 -8.05 -15.63 -11.01
CA SER A 94 -7.76 -16.80 -11.84
C SER A 94 -6.64 -16.60 -12.87
N GLU A 95 -6.32 -15.35 -13.21
CA GLU A 95 -5.31 -14.98 -14.20
C GLU A 95 -3.96 -14.61 -13.55
N ILE A 96 -3.90 -14.51 -12.21
CA ILE A 96 -2.68 -14.23 -11.45
C ILE A 96 -2.01 -15.56 -11.09
N SER A 97 -0.98 -15.95 -11.85
CA SER A 97 -0.24 -17.21 -11.62
C SER A 97 0.84 -17.08 -10.55
N PHE A 98 1.38 -15.88 -10.36
CA PHE A 98 2.37 -15.59 -9.33
C PHE A 98 2.28 -14.13 -8.89
N ILE A 99 2.99 -13.78 -7.83
CA ILE A 99 3.31 -12.41 -7.46
C ILE A 99 4.79 -12.31 -7.09
N TYR A 100 5.38 -11.13 -7.22
CA TYR A 100 6.63 -10.80 -6.53
C TYR A 100 6.29 -10.46 -5.08
N CYS A 101 7.10 -10.91 -4.12
CA CYS A 101 6.80 -10.67 -2.72
C CYS A 101 8.09 -10.49 -1.91
N LEU A 102 8.09 -9.51 -1.01
CA LEU A 102 9.09 -9.41 0.03
C LEU A 102 8.84 -10.53 1.06
N VAL A 103 9.85 -11.38 1.25
CA VAL A 103 9.80 -12.52 2.15
C VAL A 103 10.90 -12.40 3.19
N GLY A 104 10.59 -12.82 4.41
CA GLY A 104 11.58 -12.97 5.47
C GLY A 104 11.34 -14.23 6.29
N ASN A 105 12.15 -14.38 7.33
CA ASN A 105 12.03 -15.43 8.33
C ASN A 105 11.87 -14.79 9.70
N ILE A 106 11.03 -15.38 10.56
CA ILE A 106 10.95 -14.95 11.96
C ILE A 106 12.29 -15.20 12.65
N VAL A 107 12.76 -14.21 13.41
CA VAL A 107 14.02 -14.29 14.17
C VAL A 107 14.06 -15.53 15.06
N GLU A 108 15.23 -16.16 15.14
CA GLU A 108 15.40 -17.39 15.93
C GLU A 108 15.21 -17.12 17.42
N GLU A 109 16.01 -16.20 17.94
CA GLU A 109 16.04 -15.80 19.33
C GLU A 109 15.99 -14.27 19.43
N ARG A 110 15.29 -13.78 20.45
CA ARG A 110 15.21 -12.35 20.75
C ARG A 110 15.12 -12.15 22.25
N PHE A 111 15.58 -11.01 22.74
CA PHE A 111 15.32 -10.63 24.12
C PHE A 111 13.89 -10.08 24.27
N ASP A 112 13.11 -10.64 25.19
CA ASP A 112 11.82 -10.09 25.58
C ASP A 112 11.99 -9.24 26.83
N LYS A 113 11.90 -7.91 26.66
CA LYS A 113 12.05 -6.94 27.74
C LYS A 113 11.02 -7.15 28.86
N ASN A 114 9.81 -7.60 28.53
CA ASN A 114 8.74 -7.79 29.52
C ASN A 114 8.97 -9.04 30.37
N LEU A 115 9.56 -10.08 29.78
CA LEU A 115 9.88 -11.33 30.47
C LEU A 115 11.31 -11.37 31.02
N ASN A 116 12.10 -10.34 30.73
CA ASN A 116 13.53 -10.22 31.06
C ASN A 116 14.35 -11.47 30.71
N LYS A 117 14.07 -12.07 29.53
CA LYS A 117 14.72 -13.31 29.08
C LYS A 117 14.75 -13.42 27.57
N ALA A 118 15.64 -14.27 27.07
CA ALA A 118 15.62 -14.67 25.68
C ALA A 118 14.38 -15.55 25.39
N VAL A 119 13.72 -15.27 24.26
CA VAL A 119 12.56 -16.03 23.78
C VAL A 119 12.75 -16.39 22.32
N LEU A 120 12.16 -17.51 21.95
CA LEU A 120 12.24 -18.07 20.61
C LEU A 120 11.06 -17.58 19.74
N GLY A 121 11.37 -16.93 18.62
CA GLY A 121 10.38 -16.44 17.65
C GLY A 121 9.37 -15.46 18.26
N THR A 122 8.09 -15.64 17.92
CA THR A 122 6.99 -14.83 18.45
C THR A 122 5.92 -15.68 19.12
N LYS A 123 4.94 -15.03 19.75
CA LYS A 123 3.76 -15.70 20.30
C LYS A 123 3.01 -16.53 19.25
N HIS A 124 3.00 -16.05 18.00
CA HIS A 124 2.18 -16.60 16.92
C HIS A 124 2.99 -17.38 15.87
N PHE A 125 4.29 -17.16 15.77
CA PHE A 125 5.16 -17.81 14.79
C PHE A 125 6.36 -18.49 15.45
N SER A 126 6.66 -19.70 15.01
CA SER A 126 7.89 -20.40 15.40
C SER A 126 9.13 -19.67 14.86
N PRO A 127 10.29 -19.82 15.53
CA PRO A 127 11.60 -19.48 14.96
C PRO A 127 11.75 -19.95 13.51
N GLY A 128 12.36 -19.14 12.66
CA GLY A 128 12.63 -19.48 11.26
C GLY A 128 11.39 -19.55 10.37
N THR A 129 10.17 -19.34 10.90
CA THR A 129 8.94 -19.34 10.10
C THR A 129 9.06 -18.36 8.94
N LYS A 130 8.85 -18.85 7.72
CA LYS A 130 8.77 -17.98 6.53
C LYS A 130 7.52 -17.12 6.61
N VAL A 131 7.70 -15.82 6.38
CA VAL A 131 6.62 -14.84 6.32
C VAL A 131 6.63 -14.10 4.98
N TYR A 132 5.43 -13.86 4.45
CA TYR A 132 5.20 -13.03 3.27
C TYR A 132 4.77 -11.65 3.75
N CYS A 133 5.55 -10.62 3.45
CA CYS A 133 5.39 -9.29 4.02
C CYS A 133 4.64 -8.38 3.04
N TYR A 134 3.65 -7.63 3.53
CA TYR A 134 2.93 -6.64 2.73
C TYR A 134 3.81 -5.42 2.42
N PRO A 135 3.46 -4.60 1.41
CA PRO A 135 4.04 -3.27 1.23
C PRO A 135 3.88 -2.38 2.47
N PRO A 136 4.66 -1.29 2.61
CA PRO A 136 4.43 -0.28 3.64
C PRO A 136 3.03 0.33 3.51
N MET A 137 2.22 0.29 4.58
CA MET A 137 0.83 0.76 4.56
C MET A 137 0.58 2.04 5.36
N TRP A 138 1.40 2.33 6.38
CA TRP A 138 1.06 3.35 7.39
C TRP A 138 2.03 4.53 7.48
N GLY A 139 3.03 4.62 6.60
CA GLY A 139 4.04 5.69 6.64
C GLY A 139 4.95 5.64 7.87
N ASP A 140 4.96 4.53 8.61
CA ASP A 140 5.75 4.30 9.82
C ASP A 140 7.19 3.85 9.53
N GLY A 141 7.70 4.10 8.32
CA GLY A 141 9.03 3.61 7.92
C GLY A 141 9.16 2.08 7.99
N TYR A 142 8.05 1.34 7.88
CA TYR A 142 8.03 -0.13 7.94
C TYR A 142 8.45 -0.66 9.32
N GLU A 143 8.20 0.09 10.39
CA GLU A 143 8.40 -0.36 11.76
C GLU A 143 7.43 -1.49 12.13
N ASN A 144 6.17 -1.37 11.73
CA ASN A 144 5.16 -2.41 11.87
C ASN A 144 4.74 -2.91 10.48
N ILE A 145 4.65 -4.22 10.34
CA ILE A 145 4.44 -4.87 9.06
C ILE A 145 3.32 -5.88 9.16
N LYS A 146 2.39 -5.83 8.20
CA LYS A 146 1.42 -6.91 8.00
C LYS A 146 2.13 -8.05 7.30
N VAL A 147 1.98 -9.26 7.84
CA VAL A 147 2.62 -10.47 7.32
C VAL A 147 1.63 -11.62 7.24
N ILE A 148 1.87 -12.52 6.29
CA ILE A 148 1.22 -13.82 6.20
C ILE A 148 2.24 -14.89 6.59
N GLY A 149 1.91 -15.74 7.56
CA GLY A 149 2.81 -16.78 8.03
C GLY A 149 2.07 -17.99 8.59
N ARG A 150 2.76 -19.13 8.70
CA ARG A 150 2.18 -20.33 9.31
C ARG A 150 2.13 -20.17 10.83
N HIS A 151 0.94 -20.25 11.41
CA HIS A 151 0.79 -20.13 12.86
C HIS A 151 1.51 -21.26 13.61
N ARG A 152 2.22 -20.95 14.69
CA ARG A 152 3.05 -21.90 15.45
C ARG A 152 2.31 -23.15 15.93
N LYS A 153 1.03 -23.01 16.30
CA LYS A 153 0.17 -24.10 16.82
C LYS A 153 -0.80 -24.65 15.77
N SER A 154 -0.66 -24.28 14.50
CA SER A 154 -1.56 -24.72 13.44
C SER A 154 -0.82 -24.98 12.13
N THR A 155 -1.47 -25.70 11.22
CA THR A 155 -1.02 -25.81 9.83
C THR A 155 -1.49 -24.63 8.97
N ARG A 156 -2.41 -23.81 9.50
CA ARG A 156 -3.01 -22.68 8.77
C ARG A 156 -2.07 -21.48 8.66
N LEU A 157 -2.16 -20.82 7.51
CA LEU A 157 -1.61 -19.47 7.33
C LEU A 157 -2.54 -18.47 8.02
N ILE A 158 -1.94 -17.48 8.68
CA ILE A 158 -2.63 -16.36 9.31
C ILE A 158 -2.01 -15.06 8.85
N THR A 159 -2.82 -14.01 8.86
CA THR A 159 -2.39 -12.64 8.57
C THR A 159 -2.38 -11.84 9.87
N MET A 160 -1.28 -11.15 10.17
CA MET A 160 -1.16 -10.33 11.38
C MET A 160 -0.14 -9.21 11.22
N VAL A 161 -0.20 -8.21 12.10
CA VAL A 161 0.80 -7.14 12.18
C VAL A 161 1.85 -7.51 13.22
N ILE A 162 3.12 -7.41 12.87
CA ILE A 162 4.27 -7.62 13.76
C ILE A 162 5.29 -6.48 13.59
N PRO A 163 6.13 -6.21 14.59
CA PRO A 163 7.28 -5.33 14.40
C PRO A 163 8.27 -5.94 13.39
N SER A 164 8.87 -5.11 12.53
CA SER A 164 9.81 -5.57 11.51
C SER A 164 11.11 -6.13 12.10
N ASP A 165 11.49 -5.73 13.32
CA ASP A 165 12.62 -6.30 14.07
C ASP A 165 12.45 -7.79 14.41
N ARG A 166 11.25 -8.36 14.20
CA ARG A 166 10.97 -9.79 14.37
C ARG A 166 11.24 -10.60 13.12
N VAL A 167 11.66 -9.96 12.03
CA VAL A 167 11.90 -10.60 10.74
C VAL A 167 13.34 -10.37 10.31
N THR A 168 13.96 -11.44 9.80
CA THR A 168 15.33 -11.47 9.29
C THR A 168 15.36 -12.16 7.92
N ASN A 169 16.54 -12.24 7.30
CA ASN A 169 16.75 -12.89 6.01
C ASN A 169 15.79 -12.36 4.92
N TRP A 170 15.69 -11.04 4.83
CA TRP A 170 14.87 -10.33 3.85
C TRP A 170 15.31 -10.68 2.42
N ARG A 171 14.35 -11.05 1.58
CA ARG A 171 14.60 -11.37 0.18
C ARG A 171 13.36 -11.21 -0.68
N LEU A 172 13.59 -10.84 -1.94
CA LEU A 172 12.59 -10.93 -2.99
C LEU A 172 12.32 -12.41 -3.31
N LYS A 173 11.06 -12.78 -3.48
CA LYS A 173 10.68 -14.10 -3.97
C LYS A 173 9.48 -14.04 -4.92
N THR A 174 9.52 -14.84 -5.97
CA THR A 174 8.33 -15.18 -6.77
C THR A 174 7.48 -16.21 -6.02
N VAL A 175 6.22 -15.87 -5.76
CA VAL A 175 5.31 -16.65 -4.93
C VAL A 175 4.12 -17.15 -5.76
N TYR A 176 3.91 -18.47 -5.71
CA TYR A 176 2.86 -19.18 -6.45
C TYR A 176 1.74 -19.71 -5.54
N ASN A 177 1.81 -19.45 -4.23
CA ASN A 177 0.85 -20.01 -3.28
C ASN A 177 -0.52 -19.32 -3.47
N PRO A 178 -1.59 -20.05 -3.83
CA PRO A 178 -2.88 -19.42 -4.16
C PRO A 178 -3.52 -18.64 -3.00
N PHE A 179 -3.33 -19.10 -1.76
CA PHE A 179 -3.82 -18.38 -0.58
C PHE A 179 -3.09 -17.05 -0.41
N VAL A 180 -1.76 -17.05 -0.56
CA VAL A 180 -0.96 -15.82 -0.46
C VAL A 180 -1.29 -14.85 -1.59
N ILE A 181 -1.43 -15.34 -2.82
CA ILE A 181 -1.83 -14.51 -3.97
C ILE A 181 -3.20 -13.88 -3.69
N LYS A 182 -4.20 -14.69 -3.30
CA LYS A 182 -5.54 -14.19 -2.96
C LYS A 182 -5.51 -13.13 -1.86
N GLU A 183 -4.82 -13.40 -0.76
CA GLU A 183 -4.73 -12.45 0.35
C GLU A 183 -3.99 -11.17 -0.02
N MET A 184 -2.93 -11.25 -0.81
CA MET A 184 -2.22 -10.06 -1.29
C MET A 184 -3.11 -9.24 -2.24
N THR A 185 -3.72 -9.87 -3.25
CA THR A 185 -4.60 -9.19 -4.21
C THR A 185 -5.79 -8.53 -3.52
N ASN A 186 -6.44 -9.21 -2.57
CA ASN A 186 -7.63 -8.69 -1.90
C ASN A 186 -7.32 -7.60 -0.86
N ASN A 187 -6.08 -7.49 -0.41
CA ASN A 187 -5.70 -6.58 0.69
C ASN A 187 -4.57 -5.61 0.29
N PHE A 188 -4.51 -5.22 -0.99
CA PHE A 188 -3.57 -4.21 -1.50
C PHE A 188 -2.09 -4.57 -1.24
N GLY A 189 -1.77 -5.86 -1.38
CA GLY A 189 -0.43 -6.42 -1.30
C GLY A 189 0.34 -6.27 -2.61
N TRP A 190 1.42 -7.06 -2.73
CA TRP A 190 2.24 -7.12 -3.94
C TRP A 190 1.55 -7.85 -5.09
N THR A 191 1.98 -7.57 -6.32
CA THR A 191 1.42 -8.11 -7.57
C THR A 191 2.48 -8.79 -8.45
N ASP A 192 2.09 -9.22 -9.65
CA ASP A 192 2.99 -9.78 -10.69
C ASP A 192 3.76 -8.72 -11.49
N LYS A 193 3.64 -7.43 -11.13
CA LYS A 193 4.24 -6.31 -11.86
C LYS A 193 5.73 -6.14 -11.57
N GLU A 194 6.48 -5.73 -12.58
CA GLU A 194 7.92 -5.48 -12.46
C GLU A 194 8.24 -4.29 -11.53
N SER A 195 7.37 -3.28 -11.49
CA SER A 195 7.47 -2.17 -10.53
C SER A 195 7.42 -2.60 -9.06
N ASP A 196 6.63 -3.63 -8.72
CA ASP A 196 6.61 -4.18 -7.37
C ASP A 196 7.92 -4.91 -7.06
N LYS A 197 8.49 -5.60 -8.04
CA LYS A 197 9.80 -6.24 -7.94
C LYS A 197 10.92 -5.22 -7.71
N GLU A 198 10.94 -4.14 -8.49
CA GLU A 198 11.88 -3.03 -8.35
C GLU A 198 11.78 -2.39 -6.97
N ARG A 199 10.56 -2.07 -6.53
CA ARG A 199 10.32 -1.52 -5.20
C ARG A 199 10.77 -2.43 -4.08
N ILE A 200 10.54 -3.75 -4.20
CA ILE A 200 11.06 -4.71 -3.22
C ILE A 200 12.59 -4.67 -3.21
N ASN A 201 13.26 -4.59 -4.37
CA ASN A 201 14.72 -4.48 -4.43
C ASN A 201 15.24 -3.18 -3.79
N GLU A 202 14.57 -2.04 -4.00
CA GLU A 202 14.88 -0.80 -3.28
C GLU A 202 14.74 -0.97 -1.76
N MET A 203 13.66 -1.63 -1.32
CA MET A 203 13.44 -1.92 0.09
C MET A 203 14.57 -2.75 0.70
N LEU A 204 15.07 -3.75 -0.04
CA LEU A 204 16.15 -4.61 0.44
C LEU A 204 17.46 -3.84 0.70
N GLN A 205 17.72 -2.73 0.00
CA GLN A 205 18.95 -1.95 0.20
C GLN A 205 19.08 -1.34 1.60
N TRP A 206 17.95 -1.01 2.23
CA TRP A 206 17.93 -0.45 3.58
C TRP A 206 17.45 -1.45 4.64
N LEU A 207 16.63 -2.45 4.28
CA LEU A 207 16.25 -3.54 5.20
C LEU A 207 17.44 -4.42 5.59
N ALA A 208 18.42 -4.60 4.70
CA ALA A 208 19.64 -5.34 5.01
C ALA A 208 20.54 -4.67 6.06
N LYS A 209 20.29 -3.38 6.35
CA LYS A 209 21.06 -2.58 7.31
C LYS A 209 20.43 -2.54 8.72
N ARG A 210 19.23 -3.11 8.88
CA ARG A 210 18.51 -3.23 10.15
C ARG A 210 18.81 -4.56 10.82
#